data_AF-A0A259IAX3-F1
#
_entry.id   AF-A0A259IAX3-F1
#
_cell.length_a   1.000
_cell.length_b   1.000
_cell.length_c   1.000
_cell.angle_alpha   90.00
_cell.angle_beta   90.00
_cell.angle_gamma   90.00
#
_symmetry.space_group_name_H-M   'P 1'
#
loop_
_entity.id
_entity.type
_entity.pdbx_description
1 polymer ?
#
loop_
_entity_poly.entity_id
_entity_poly.type
_entity_poly.pdbx_seq_one_letter_code
_entity_poly.pdbx_strand_id
1 'polypeptide(L)' 'MNSEPATPLLDTVKTPDDLRKLAPSQLRQLSDELRAEMISAVGSTGGHLGSGL' A
#
# COMPACT_ATOMS: atom_id res chain seq x y z
N MET A 1 4.87 -17.11 -6.85
CA MET A 1 5.26 -15.80 -7.40
C MET A 1 4.33 -14.78 -6.78
N ASN A 2 4.80 -13.99 -5.81
CA ASN A 2 4.02 -12.86 -5.30
C ASN A 2 4.05 -11.81 -6.40
N SER A 3 2.93 -11.60 -7.09
CA SER A 3 2.79 -10.44 -7.98
C SER A 3 2.76 -9.19 -7.11
N GLU A 4 3.67 -8.26 -7.35
CA GLU A 4 3.67 -6.96 -6.66
C GLU A 4 2.35 -6.23 -6.93
N PRO A 5 1.73 -5.61 -5.91
CA PRO A 5 0.49 -4.87 -6.10
C PRO A 5 0.73 -3.62 -6.95
N ALA A 6 -0.22 -3.30 -7.83
CA ALA A 6 -0.19 -2.03 -8.54
C ALA A 6 -0.58 -0.91 -7.59
N THR A 7 0.30 0.07 -7.42
CA THR A 7 0.16 1.14 -6.43
C THR A 7 0.33 2.54 -7.05
N PRO A 8 -0.39 2.86 -8.15
CA PRO A 8 -0.14 4.05 -8.96
C PRO A 8 -0.34 5.38 -8.23
N LEU A 9 -1.15 5.42 -7.16
CA LEU A 9 -1.33 6.63 -6.36
C LEU A 9 -0.27 6.70 -5.26
N LEU A 10 0.02 5.59 -4.58
CA LEU A 10 1.09 5.51 -3.59
C LEU A 10 2.46 5.82 -4.20
N ASP A 11 2.69 5.40 -5.45
CA ASP A 11 3.90 5.71 -6.22
C ASP A 11 4.16 7.22 -6.36
N THR A 12 3.10 8.03 -6.32
CA THR A 12 3.21 9.50 -6.41
C THR A 12 3.47 10.18 -5.07
N VAL A 13 3.26 9.49 -3.94
CA VAL A 13 3.38 10.06 -2.59
C VAL A 13 4.76 9.73 -2.02
N LYS A 14 5.73 10.65 -2.17
CA LYS A 14 7.09 10.48 -1.62
C LYS A 14 7.28 11.16 -0.27
N THR A 15 6.46 12.16 0.02
CA THR A 15 6.51 12.94 1.25
C THR A 15 5.11 13.17 1.84
N PRO A 16 4.99 13.53 3.14
CA PRO A 16 3.71 13.90 3.72
C PRO A 16 3.02 15.09 3.03
N ASP A 17 3.77 15.96 2.36
CA ASP A 17 3.20 17.08 1.61
C ASP A 17 2.47 16.61 0.34
N ASP A 18 2.92 15.52 -0.28
CA ASP A 18 2.27 14.97 -1.47
C ASP A 18 0.90 14.36 -1.13
N LEU A 19 0.80 13.72 0.04
CA LEU A 19 -0.47 13.22 0.57
C LEU A 19 -1.51 14.35 0.71
N ARG A 20 -1.08 15.53 1.18
CA ARG A 20 -1.96 16.69 1.38
C ARG A 20 -2.45 17.32 0.07
N LYS A 21 -1.79 17.03 -1.06
CA LYS A 21 -2.18 17.51 -2.39
C LYS A 21 -3.27 16.64 -3.04
N LEU A 22 -3.53 15.44 -2.50
CA LEU A 22 -4.55 14.54 -3.04
C LEU A 22 -5.96 15.05 -2.77
N ALA A 23 -6.86 14.84 -3.71
CA ALA A 23 -8.27 15.07 -3.49
C ALA A 23 -8.80 14.09 -2.42
N PRO A 24 -9.76 14.49 -1.57
CA PRO A 24 -10.33 13.59 -0.54
C PRO A 24 -10.87 12.27 -1.09
N SER A 25 -11.38 12.26 -2.32
CA SER A 25 -11.86 11.06 -3.01
C SER A 25 -10.75 10.03 -3.31
N GLN A 26 -9.50 10.47 -3.44
CA GLN A 26 -8.35 9.63 -3.74
C GLN A 26 -7.79 8.93 -2.48
N LEU A 27 -8.12 9.43 -1.28
CA LEU A 27 -7.56 8.92 -0.02
C LEU A 27 -7.96 7.47 0.28
N ARG A 28 -9.15 7.05 -0.16
CA ARG A 28 -9.59 5.65 -0.04
C ARG A 28 -8.69 4.74 -0.88
N GLN A 29 -8.51 5.08 -2.15
CA GLN A 29 -7.64 4.33 -3.06
C GLN A 29 -6.21 4.26 -2.52
N LEU A 30 -5.65 5.38 -2.06
CA LEU A 30 -4.31 5.41 -1.50
C LEU A 30 -4.17 4.47 -0.29
N SER A 31 -5.18 4.46 0.59
CA SER A 31 -5.20 3.59 1.77
C SER A 31 -5.25 2.11 1.39
N ASP A 32 -5.94 1.78 0.31
CA ASP A 32 -6.04 0.41 -0.20
C ASP A 32 -4.73 -0.05 -0.83
N GLU A 33 -4.08 0.81 -1.61
CA GLU A 33 -2.75 0.57 -2.18
C GLU A 33 -1.68 0.40 -1.10
N LEU A 34 -1.67 1.28 -0.09
CA LEU A 34 -0.75 1.18 1.05
C LEU A 34 -0.90 -0.13 1.82
N ARG A 35 -2.13 -0.58 2.04
CA ARG A 35 -2.40 -1.85 2.71
C ARG A 35 -1.90 -3.03 1.89
N ALA A 36 -2.18 -3.05 0.59
CA ALA A 36 -1.74 -4.11 -0.30
C ALA A 36 -0.21 -4.21 -0.34
N GLU A 37 0.46 -3.06 -0.45
CA GLU A 37 1.93 -2.97 -0.42
C GLU A 37 2.50 -3.51 0.89
N MET A 38 1.94 -3.10 2.03
CA MET A 38 2.37 -3.58 3.34
C MET A 38 2.23 -5.10 3.46
N ILE A 39 1.09 -5.67 3.04
CA ILE A 39 0.86 -7.12 3.03
C ILE A 39 1.86 -7.84 2.12
N SER A 40 2.13 -7.30 0.93
CA SER A 40 3.09 -7.87 -0.02
C SER A 40 4.52 -7.87 0.54
N ALA A 41 4.95 -6.74 1.13
CA ALA A 41 6.28 -6.56 1.69
C ALA A 41 6.54 -7.50 2.88
N VAL A 42 5.55 -7.64 3.79
CA VAL A 42 5.68 -8.58 4.93
C VAL A 42 5.48 -10.03 4.52
N GLY A 43 4.63 -10.31 3.52
CA GLY A 43 4.42 -11.65 2.98
C GLY A 43 5.64 -12.22 2.26
N SER A 44 6.46 -11.35 1.67
CA SER A 44 7.66 -11.73 0.92
C SER A 44 8.92 -11.94 1.79
N THR A 45 8.95 -11.41 3.01
CA THR A 45 10.08 -11.57 3.96
C THR A 45 10.06 -12.88 4.76
N GLY A 46 9.07 -13.74 4.52
CA GLY A 46 9.09 -15.13 4.97
C GLY A 46 8.36 -15.37 6.29
N GLY A 47 7.12 -15.86 6.18
CA GLY A 47 6.47 -16.65 7.23
C GLY A 47 5.03 -16.25 7.47
N HIS A 48 4.10 -16.93 6.79
CA HIS A 48 2.70 -17.15 7.21
C HIS A 48 2.17 -16.18 8.28
N LEU A 49 1.72 -14.99 7.87
CA LEU A 49 0.73 -14.24 8.66
C LEU A 49 -0.68 -14.84 8.51
N GLY A 50 -0.75 -16.17 8.37
CA GLY A 50 -1.98 -16.96 8.47
C GLY A 50 -2.35 -17.31 9.92
N SER A 51 -1.78 -16.62 10.91
CA SER A 51 -2.11 -16.81 12.31
C SER A 51 -2.21 -15.45 12.99
N GLY A 52 -3.40 -14.83 12.98
CA GLY A 52 -3.65 -13.64 13.80
C GLY A 52 -4.71 -12.64 13.33
N LEU A 53 -5.47 -12.89 12.25
CA LEU A 53 -6.76 -12.22 12.02
C LEU A 53 -7.91 -13.16 12.35
#